data_AF-A0A1G2PIB6-F1
#
_entry.id   AF-A0A1G2PIB6-F1
#
_cell.length_a   1.000
_cell.length_b   1.000
_cell.length_c   1.000
_cell.angle_alpha   90.00
_cell.angle_beta   90.00
_cell.angle_gamma   90.00
#
_symmetry.space_group_name_H-M   'P 1'
#
loop_
_entity.id
_entity.type
_entity.pdbx_description
1 polymer ?
#
loop_
_entity_poly.entity_id
_entity_poly.type
_entity_poly.pdbx_seq_one_letter_code
_entity_poly.pdbx_strand_id
1 'polypeptide(L)'
;MIMMPNYNPSAGGPNHHPKAKAFSVMEVIIAITIVGLVSSACLSLLATSFRINRNIRNSLVASGLAQEGIEFVRSLRDSNWLAGKTADGTTCTLGTTQWRENLCQGVYVMDYTDTILQNDSSLLYRSTAAATQGFYVRTSTDNMATPFRREITISNSADDGSTVQYEPNIEFVVSVRVYWCRQGNQPCPASDENVLYVEEKFRNWLGS
;
A
#
# COMPACT_ATOMS: atom_id res chain seq x y z
N MET A 1 -14.36 97.31 51.88
CA MET A 1 -13.04 96.83 52.38
C MET A 1 -13.31 95.41 52.87
N ILE A 2 -12.81 94.29 52.33
CA ILE A 2 -11.58 94.02 51.58
C ILE A 2 -11.76 92.69 50.81
N MET A 3 -11.15 92.67 49.62
CA MET A 3 -10.63 91.55 48.80
C MET A 3 -11.52 90.37 48.36
N MET A 4 -11.76 90.34 47.04
CA MET A 4 -11.86 89.10 46.26
C MET A 4 -10.44 88.56 45.98
N PRO A 5 -10.20 87.24 46.07
CA PRO A 5 -8.97 86.64 45.54
C PRO A 5 -9.02 86.51 44.02
N ASN A 6 -7.86 86.76 43.40
CA ASN A 6 -7.59 86.66 41.97
C ASN A 6 -7.91 85.28 41.38
N TYR A 7 -8.65 85.28 40.27
CA TYR A 7 -8.80 84.13 39.37
C TYR A 7 -7.51 83.94 38.56
N ASN A 8 -6.85 82.79 38.73
CA ASN A 8 -5.67 82.40 37.96
C ASN A 8 -6.05 81.29 36.94
N PRO A 9 -6.07 81.56 35.61
CA PRO A 9 -6.40 80.57 34.61
C PRO A 9 -5.13 79.84 34.16
N SER A 10 -4.70 78.83 34.91
CA SER A 10 -3.65 77.92 34.42
C SER A 10 -3.73 76.54 35.07
N ALA A 11 -4.64 75.71 34.57
CA ALA A 11 -4.58 74.26 34.76
C ALA A 11 -5.00 73.52 33.48
N GLY A 12 -4.46 73.94 32.33
CA GLY A 12 -4.39 73.10 31.14
C GLY A 12 -3.17 72.18 31.26
N GLY A 13 -3.32 71.04 31.94
CA GLY A 13 -2.29 70.01 31.99
C GLY A 13 -2.04 69.43 30.60
N PRO A 14 -0.79 69.10 30.23
CA PRO A 14 -0.46 68.65 28.88
C PRO A 14 -1.08 67.27 28.60
N ASN A 15 -2.01 67.22 27.65
CA ASN A 15 -2.53 65.98 27.08
C ASN A 15 -1.38 65.20 26.40
N HIS A 16 -0.80 64.25 27.12
CA HIS A 16 0.15 63.29 26.54
C HIS A 16 -0.64 62.27 25.73
N HIS A 17 -0.88 62.56 24.46
CA HIS A 17 -1.30 61.53 23.52
C HIS A 17 -0.14 60.53 23.38
N PRO A 18 -0.29 59.26 23.76
CA PRO A 18 0.77 58.28 23.57
C PRO A 18 1.05 58.18 22.06
N LYS A 19 2.28 58.52 21.65
CA LYS A 19 2.69 58.36 20.25
C LYS A 19 2.64 56.87 19.92
N ALA A 20 1.73 56.47 19.03
CA ALA A 20 1.71 55.12 18.49
C ALA A 20 3.08 54.85 17.85
N LYS A 21 3.79 53.82 18.32
CA LYS A 21 5.07 53.42 17.75
C LYS A 21 4.80 52.83 16.37
N ALA A 22 5.27 53.51 15.33
CA ALA A 22 5.27 52.97 13.97
C ALA A 22 6.41 51.93 13.82
N PHE A 23 6.17 50.90 13.01
CA PHE A 23 7.15 49.87 12.70
C PHE A 23 8.30 50.42 11.85
N SER A 24 9.52 49.94 12.09
CA SER A 24 10.67 50.28 11.27
C SER A 24 10.64 49.52 9.94
N VAL A 25 11.12 50.13 8.86
CA VAL A 25 11.28 49.44 7.56
C VAL A 25 12.14 48.19 7.68
N MET A 26 13.17 48.22 8.53
CA MET A 26 14.03 47.06 8.79
C MET A 26 13.25 45.90 9.42
N GLU A 27 12.32 46.21 10.34
CA GLU A 27 11.49 45.22 11.01
C GLU A 27 10.55 44.52 10.02
N VAL A 28 9.99 45.27 9.07
CA VAL A 28 9.15 44.71 8.00
C VAL A 28 9.95 43.77 7.08
N ILE A 29 11.17 44.15 6.72
CA ILE A 29 12.05 43.29 5.89
C ILE A 29 12.38 41.99 6.62
N ILE A 30 12.71 42.07 7.91
CA ILE A 30 12.98 40.87 8.74
C ILE A 30 11.70 40.02 8.85
N ALA A 31 10.53 40.63 9.06
CA ALA A 31 9.27 39.89 9.15
C ALA A 31 8.95 39.13 7.84
N ILE A 32 9.10 39.79 6.68
CA ILE A 32 8.84 39.17 5.37
C ILE A 32 9.81 38.02 5.10
N THR A 33 11.10 38.16 5.46
CA THR A 33 12.08 37.08 5.27
C THR A 33 11.76 35.86 6.14
N ILE A 34 11.40 36.07 7.42
CA ILE A 34 10.96 34.98 8.31
C ILE A 34 9.72 34.28 7.75
N VAL A 35 8.70 35.05 7.33
CA VAL A 35 7.48 34.50 6.73
C VAL A 35 7.79 33.69 5.47
N GLY A 36 8.68 34.18 4.61
CA GLY A 36 9.11 33.47 3.41
C GLY A 36 9.81 32.14 3.72
N LEU A 37 10.70 32.11 4.71
CA LEU A 37 11.39 30.90 5.15
C LEU A 37 10.43 29.87 5.74
N VAL A 38 9.53 30.30 6.63
CA VAL A 38 8.53 29.42 7.26
C VAL A 38 7.58 28.84 6.20
N SER A 39 7.09 29.68 5.29
CA SER A 39 6.18 29.24 4.23
C SER A 39 6.83 28.19 3.32
N SER A 40 8.10 28.39 2.97
CA SER A 40 8.87 27.46 2.13
C SER A 40 9.10 26.10 2.82
N ALA A 41 9.39 26.13 4.13
CA ALA A 41 9.52 24.92 4.94
C ALA A 41 8.20 24.15 5.03
N CYS A 42 7.09 24.85 5.30
CA CYS A 42 5.75 24.24 5.34
C CYS A 42 5.37 23.58 4.00
N LEU A 43 5.61 24.25 2.88
CA LEU A 43 5.33 23.70 1.54
C LEU A 43 6.16 22.44 1.25
N SER A 44 7.43 22.45 1.63
CA SER A 44 8.34 21.29 1.46
C SER A 44 7.88 20.08 2.28
N LEU A 45 7.41 20.32 3.50
CA LEU A 45 6.85 19.28 4.36
C LEU A 45 5.57 18.71 3.75
N LEU A 46 4.63 19.56 3.31
CA LEU A 46 3.38 19.12 2.68
C LEU A 46 3.63 18.27 1.43
N ALA A 47 4.56 18.69 0.57
CA ALA A 47 4.95 17.93 -0.61
C ALA A 47 5.48 16.53 -0.24
N THR A 48 6.25 16.43 0.84
CA THR A 48 6.76 15.16 1.36
C THR A 48 5.65 14.31 1.97
N SER A 49 4.74 14.91 2.74
CA SER A 49 3.57 14.24 3.30
C SER A 49 2.69 13.62 2.23
N PHE A 50 2.45 14.29 1.10
CA PHE A 50 1.67 13.69 0.00
C PHE A 50 2.35 12.47 -0.62
N ARG A 51 3.69 12.50 -0.78
CA ARG A 51 4.46 11.36 -1.28
C ARG A 51 4.37 10.17 -0.33
N ILE A 52 4.50 10.41 0.98
CA ILE A 52 4.37 9.36 2.01
C ILE A 52 2.95 8.77 2.00
N ASN A 53 1.91 9.61 1.98
CA ASN A 53 0.52 9.15 1.95
C ASN A 53 0.22 8.27 0.73
N ARG A 54 0.75 8.62 -0.45
CA ARG A 54 0.61 7.78 -1.65
C ARG A 54 1.27 6.41 -1.46
N ASN A 55 2.47 6.37 -0.87
CA ASN A 55 3.17 5.12 -0.61
C ASN A 55 2.44 4.25 0.41
N ILE A 56 1.92 4.84 1.50
CA ILE A 56 1.12 4.12 2.51
C ILE A 56 -0.14 3.54 1.86
N ARG A 57 -0.85 4.33 1.05
CA ARG A 57 -2.04 3.85 0.32
C ARG A 57 -1.69 2.66 -0.58
N ASN A 58 -0.61 2.76 -1.34
CA ASN A 58 -0.19 1.67 -2.22
C ASN A 58 0.21 0.43 -1.42
N SER A 59 0.86 0.59 -0.27
CA SER A 59 1.19 -0.53 0.62
C SER A 59 -0.06 -1.23 1.14
N LEU A 60 -1.12 -0.49 1.49
CA LEU A 60 -2.39 -1.07 1.94
C LEU A 60 -3.09 -1.84 0.82
N VAL A 61 -3.08 -1.30 -0.39
CA VAL A 61 -3.61 -2.01 -1.57
C VAL A 61 -2.79 -3.27 -1.84
N ALA A 62 -1.46 -3.17 -1.79
CA ALA A 62 -0.57 -4.31 -2.00
C ALA A 62 -0.79 -5.42 -0.95
N SER A 63 -1.02 -5.08 0.32
CA SER A 63 -1.36 -6.08 1.34
C SER A 63 -2.70 -6.76 1.06
N GLY A 64 -3.71 -6.02 0.60
CA GLY A 64 -5.00 -6.60 0.21
C GLY A 64 -4.87 -7.55 -0.98
N LEU A 65 -4.10 -7.17 -2.01
CA LEU A 65 -3.81 -8.01 -3.16
C LEU A 65 -3.01 -9.27 -2.80
N ALA A 66 -2.13 -9.16 -1.81
CA ALA A 66 -1.37 -10.29 -1.29
C ALA A 66 -2.26 -11.27 -0.51
N GLN A 67 -3.13 -10.74 0.35
CA GLN A 67 -4.14 -11.53 1.07
C GLN A 67 -5.08 -12.24 0.09
N GLU A 68 -5.58 -11.54 -0.93
CA GLU A 68 -6.42 -12.15 -1.97
C GLU A 68 -5.74 -13.34 -2.65
N GLY A 69 -4.44 -13.23 -2.95
CA GLY A 69 -3.68 -14.34 -3.55
C GLY A 69 -3.59 -15.57 -2.64
N ILE A 70 -3.40 -15.37 -1.34
CA ILE A 70 -3.39 -16.45 -0.34
C ILE A 70 -4.78 -17.06 -0.19
N GLU A 71 -5.82 -16.23 -0.08
CA GLU A 71 -7.21 -16.69 0.02
C GLU A 71 -7.64 -17.49 -1.21
N PHE A 72 -7.15 -17.13 -2.39
CA PHE A 72 -7.43 -17.88 -3.61
C PHE A 72 -6.85 -19.29 -3.57
N VAL A 73 -5.57 -19.43 -3.18
CA VAL A 73 -4.95 -20.75 -3.02
C VAL A 73 -5.64 -21.56 -1.92
N ARG A 74 -6.06 -20.91 -0.83
CA ARG A 74 -6.88 -21.54 0.21
C ARG A 74 -8.21 -22.03 -0.34
N SER A 75 -8.90 -21.21 -1.14
CA SER A 75 -10.17 -21.56 -1.76
C SER A 75 -10.05 -22.77 -2.69
N LEU A 76 -8.97 -22.87 -3.47
CA LEU A 76 -8.68 -24.03 -4.31
C LEU A 76 -8.47 -25.31 -3.48
N ARG A 77 -7.67 -25.22 -2.41
CA ARG A 77 -7.47 -26.34 -1.48
C ARG A 77 -8.80 -26.80 -0.87
N ASP A 78 -9.59 -25.86 -0.38
CA ASP A 78 -10.84 -26.16 0.30
C ASP A 78 -11.86 -26.73 -0.70
N SER A 79 -11.87 -26.25 -1.94
CA SER A 79 -12.67 -26.81 -3.03
C SER A 79 -12.27 -28.24 -3.37
N ASN A 80 -10.97 -28.57 -3.39
CA ASN A 80 -10.50 -29.94 -3.57
C ASN A 80 -10.98 -30.86 -2.44
N TRP A 81 -10.91 -30.38 -1.20
CA TRP A 81 -11.38 -31.12 -0.03
C TRP A 81 -12.89 -31.39 -0.10
N LEU A 82 -13.68 -30.37 -0.45
CA LEU A 82 -15.14 -30.50 -0.65
C LEU A 82 -15.50 -31.45 -1.81
N ALA A 83 -14.62 -31.56 -2.81
CA ALA A 83 -14.76 -32.51 -3.91
C ALA A 83 -14.30 -33.94 -3.55
N GLY A 84 -13.94 -34.21 -2.29
CA GLY A 84 -13.51 -35.53 -1.81
C GLY A 84 -12.06 -35.88 -2.13
N LYS A 85 -11.25 -34.92 -2.59
CA LYS A 85 -9.81 -35.11 -2.81
C LYS A 85 -9.08 -34.94 -1.48
N THR A 86 -9.07 -36.00 -0.67
CA THR A 86 -8.55 -35.94 0.71
C THR A 86 -7.25 -36.70 0.91
N ALA A 87 -6.82 -37.49 -0.08
CA ALA A 87 -5.65 -38.34 0.05
C ALA A 87 -4.37 -37.50 0.17
N ASP A 88 -3.45 -37.94 1.03
CA ASP A 88 -2.12 -37.37 1.10
C ASP A 88 -1.28 -37.72 -0.12
N GLY A 89 -0.32 -36.85 -0.40
CA GLY A 89 0.67 -36.99 -1.46
C GLY A 89 1.01 -35.67 -2.12
N THR A 90 1.89 -35.74 -3.11
CA THR A 90 2.46 -34.60 -3.82
C THR A 90 1.94 -34.46 -5.26
N THR A 91 1.10 -35.38 -5.72
CA THR A 91 0.45 -35.34 -7.02
C THR A 91 -0.56 -34.20 -7.06
N CYS A 92 -0.31 -33.26 -7.97
CA CYS A 92 -1.09 -32.05 -8.14
C CYS A 92 -1.76 -31.95 -9.52
N THR A 93 -1.63 -32.98 -10.36
CA THR A 93 -2.23 -33.04 -11.70
C THR A 93 -3.72 -33.34 -11.65
N LEU A 94 -4.47 -32.85 -12.63
CA LEU A 94 -5.91 -33.13 -12.79
C LEU A 94 -6.23 -34.64 -12.76
N GLY A 95 -7.35 -34.99 -12.14
CA GLY A 95 -7.84 -36.35 -12.00
C GLY A 95 -7.26 -37.12 -10.80
N THR A 96 -6.61 -36.42 -9.87
CA THR A 96 -6.05 -37.04 -8.65
C THR A 96 -7.10 -37.09 -7.53
N THR A 97 -6.96 -38.06 -6.62
CA THR A 97 -7.71 -38.11 -5.35
C THR A 97 -7.02 -37.31 -4.24
N GLN A 98 -5.89 -36.67 -4.54
CA GLN A 98 -5.09 -35.93 -3.59
C GLN A 98 -5.53 -34.47 -3.46
N TRP A 99 -5.42 -33.93 -2.25
CA TRP A 99 -5.88 -32.59 -1.90
C TRP A 99 -5.19 -31.46 -2.68
N ARG A 100 -4.04 -31.75 -3.29
CA ARG A 100 -3.18 -30.81 -4.02
C ARG A 100 -3.51 -30.61 -5.50
N GLU A 101 -4.63 -31.13 -6.00
CA GLU A 101 -4.98 -30.95 -7.42
C GLU A 101 -4.97 -29.46 -7.82
N ASN A 102 -4.33 -29.13 -8.94
CA ASN A 102 -4.10 -27.76 -9.44
C ASN A 102 -3.28 -26.85 -8.51
N LEU A 103 -2.61 -27.40 -7.50
CA LEU A 103 -1.72 -26.70 -6.56
C LEU A 103 -0.28 -27.20 -6.71
N CYS A 104 0.17 -27.25 -7.96
CA CYS A 104 1.52 -27.65 -8.32
C CYS A 104 2.54 -26.57 -7.92
N GLN A 105 3.80 -26.97 -7.81
CA GLN A 105 4.91 -26.02 -7.69
C GLN A 105 5.00 -25.20 -8.99
N GLY A 106 5.12 -23.88 -8.86
CA GLY A 106 5.13 -22.99 -10.00
C GLY A 106 4.93 -21.52 -9.62
N VAL A 107 4.94 -20.68 -10.65
CA VAL A 107 4.71 -19.25 -10.54
C VAL A 107 3.41 -18.93 -11.27
N TYR A 108 2.44 -18.40 -10.53
CA TYR A 108 1.08 -18.24 -10.97
C TYR A 108 0.61 -16.80 -10.84
N VAL A 109 -0.44 -16.52 -11.58
CA VAL A 109 -1.24 -15.30 -11.50
C VAL A 109 -2.71 -15.69 -11.35
N MET A 110 -3.51 -14.71 -10.95
CA MET A 110 -4.96 -14.88 -10.84
C MET A 110 -5.64 -13.54 -11.15
N ASP A 111 -6.86 -13.64 -11.68
CA ASP A 111 -7.91 -12.61 -11.67
C ASP A 111 -9.00 -12.97 -10.66
N TYR A 112 -9.82 -11.99 -10.30
CA TYR A 112 -10.96 -12.19 -9.39
C TYR A 112 -11.96 -13.26 -9.89
N THR A 113 -12.05 -13.46 -11.20
CA THR A 113 -12.97 -14.42 -11.82
C THR A 113 -12.35 -15.80 -12.05
N ASP A 114 -11.05 -15.95 -11.80
CA ASP A 114 -10.36 -17.21 -12.06
C ASP A 114 -10.83 -18.27 -11.05
N THR A 115 -10.95 -19.51 -11.52
CA THR A 115 -11.28 -20.68 -10.68
C THR A 115 -10.14 -21.70 -10.64
N ILE A 116 -9.05 -21.41 -11.35
CA ILE A 116 -7.81 -22.17 -11.40
C ILE A 116 -6.63 -21.20 -11.48
N LEU A 117 -5.45 -21.64 -11.05
CA LEU A 117 -4.23 -20.86 -11.22
C LEU A 117 -3.80 -20.81 -12.69
N GLN A 118 -3.33 -19.64 -13.13
CA GLN A 118 -2.89 -19.40 -14.51
C GLN A 118 -1.39 -19.08 -14.54
N ASN A 119 -0.70 -19.44 -15.63
CA ASN A 119 0.69 -19.04 -15.88
C ASN A 119 0.68 -17.96 -16.97
N ASP A 120 0.59 -16.69 -16.58
CA ASP A 120 0.42 -15.57 -17.52
C ASP A 120 1.03 -14.27 -16.94
N SER A 121 0.75 -13.13 -17.55
CA SER A 121 1.21 -11.79 -17.16
C SER A 121 0.87 -11.44 -15.72
N SER A 122 1.87 -10.90 -15.00
CA SER A 122 1.75 -10.46 -13.60
C SER A 122 1.17 -9.05 -13.45
N LEU A 123 1.02 -8.29 -14.53
CA LEU A 123 0.55 -6.90 -14.47
C LEU A 123 -0.92 -6.81 -14.09
N LEU A 124 -1.24 -5.84 -13.24
CA LEU A 124 -2.62 -5.60 -12.81
C LEU A 124 -3.14 -4.27 -13.37
N TYR A 125 -4.34 -4.33 -13.92
CA TYR A 125 -5.13 -3.22 -14.42
C TYR A 125 -6.38 -3.08 -13.55
N ARG A 126 -6.89 -1.86 -13.39
CA ARG A 126 -8.15 -1.63 -12.70
C ARG A 126 -9.28 -1.71 -13.72
N SER A 127 -10.20 -2.63 -13.50
CA SER A 127 -11.31 -2.84 -14.42
C SER A 127 -12.27 -1.65 -14.46
N THR A 128 -12.67 -1.28 -15.67
CA THR A 128 -13.72 -0.27 -15.92
C THR A 128 -15.06 -0.88 -16.31
N ALA A 129 -15.11 -2.19 -16.55
CA ALA A 129 -16.32 -2.89 -16.92
C ALA A 129 -17.34 -2.89 -15.77
N ALA A 130 -18.62 -2.69 -16.07
CA ALA A 130 -19.66 -2.53 -15.05
C ALA A 130 -19.75 -3.71 -14.04
N ALA A 131 -19.52 -4.94 -14.50
CA ALA A 131 -19.59 -6.13 -13.65
C ALA A 131 -18.37 -6.32 -12.73
N THR A 132 -17.23 -5.74 -13.07
CA THR A 132 -15.97 -5.88 -12.33
C THR A 132 -15.34 -4.53 -12.00
N GLN A 133 -16.16 -3.47 -11.94
CA GLN A 133 -15.68 -2.11 -11.79
C GLN A 133 -14.86 -1.97 -10.49
N GLY A 134 -13.61 -1.54 -10.63
CA GLY A 134 -12.71 -1.33 -9.48
C GLY A 134 -11.93 -2.56 -9.03
N PHE A 135 -12.23 -3.76 -9.52
CA PHE A 135 -11.40 -4.94 -9.28
C PHE A 135 -10.10 -4.89 -10.09
N TYR A 136 -9.10 -5.63 -9.61
CA TYR A 136 -7.84 -5.80 -10.31
C TYR A 136 -7.94 -6.99 -11.28
N VAL A 137 -7.56 -6.76 -12.52
CA VAL A 137 -7.63 -7.71 -13.63
C VAL A 137 -6.34 -7.68 -14.44
N ARG A 138 -6.01 -8.75 -15.16
CA ARG A 138 -4.76 -8.85 -15.94
C ARG A 138 -4.87 -8.35 -17.38
N THR A 139 -6.07 -8.09 -17.87
CA THR A 139 -6.29 -7.57 -19.23
C THR A 139 -6.14 -6.05 -19.29
N SER A 140 -5.35 -5.56 -20.24
CA SER A 140 -5.16 -4.14 -20.49
C SER A 140 -6.28 -3.50 -21.31
N THR A 141 -7.03 -4.31 -22.08
CA THR A 141 -8.10 -3.82 -22.95
C THR A 141 -9.20 -3.17 -22.13
N ASP A 142 -9.52 -1.92 -22.43
CA ASP A 142 -10.51 -1.08 -21.74
C ASP A 142 -10.28 -0.90 -20.23
N ASN A 143 -9.10 -1.22 -19.72
CA ASN A 143 -8.78 -1.13 -18.29
C ASN A 143 -7.69 -0.12 -17.99
N MET A 144 -7.73 0.43 -16.78
CA MET A 144 -6.79 1.46 -16.37
C MET A 144 -5.51 0.83 -15.85
N ALA A 145 -4.36 1.18 -16.43
CA ALA A 145 -3.06 0.75 -15.92
C ALA A 145 -2.88 1.16 -14.46
N THR A 146 -2.30 0.26 -13.67
CA THR A 146 -2.04 0.48 -12.24
C THR A 146 -0.55 0.38 -11.96
N PRO A 147 -0.08 0.86 -10.79
CA PRO A 147 1.30 0.66 -10.39
C PRO A 147 1.57 -0.76 -9.89
N PHE A 148 0.62 -1.70 -9.92
CA PHE A 148 0.75 -3.00 -9.27
C PHE A 148 1.03 -4.14 -10.24
N ARG A 149 1.83 -5.10 -9.79
CA ARG A 149 1.90 -6.45 -10.37
C ARG A 149 1.94 -7.49 -9.24
N ARG A 150 1.40 -8.68 -9.48
CA ARG A 150 1.31 -9.75 -8.49
C ARG A 150 1.88 -11.06 -9.05
N GLU A 151 2.57 -11.78 -8.18
CA GLU A 151 3.11 -13.10 -8.43
C GLU A 151 2.75 -14.03 -7.27
N ILE A 152 2.21 -15.21 -7.55
CA ILE A 152 1.89 -16.25 -6.58
C ILE A 152 2.83 -17.43 -6.84
N THR A 153 3.81 -17.64 -5.98
CA THR A 153 4.72 -18.79 -6.09
C THR A 153 4.26 -19.88 -5.14
N ILE A 154 4.08 -21.08 -5.66
CA ILE A 154 3.92 -22.29 -4.86
C ILE A 154 5.26 -23.03 -4.90
N SER A 155 5.85 -23.31 -3.74
CA SER A 155 7.05 -24.12 -3.59
C SER A 155 6.81 -25.24 -2.59
N ASN A 156 7.42 -26.40 -2.81
CA ASN A 156 7.38 -27.47 -1.81
C ASN A 156 8.26 -27.08 -0.61
N SER A 157 7.90 -27.51 0.59
CA SER A 157 8.61 -27.14 1.83
C SER A 157 10.04 -27.66 1.95
N ALA A 158 10.55 -28.42 0.97
CA ALA A 158 11.91 -28.94 0.94
C ALA A 158 12.64 -28.46 -0.31
N ASP A 159 13.24 -27.27 -0.23
CA ASP A 159 14.33 -26.84 -1.11
C ASP A 159 15.38 -26.08 -0.27
N ASP A 160 15.69 -26.57 0.94
CA ASP A 160 16.84 -26.11 1.74
C ASP A 160 18.11 -26.93 1.43
N GLY A 161 18.34 -27.24 0.15
CA GLY A 161 19.58 -27.87 -0.37
C GLY A 161 20.05 -29.17 0.30
N SER A 162 19.30 -29.70 1.25
CA SER A 162 19.65 -30.82 2.10
C SER A 162 18.98 -32.04 1.52
N THR A 163 19.79 -32.90 0.93
CA THR A 163 19.43 -34.25 0.53
C THR A 163 19.11 -35.06 1.78
N VAL A 164 17.92 -34.89 2.31
CA VAL A 164 17.35 -35.82 3.28
C VAL A 164 16.14 -36.44 2.62
N GLN A 165 16.19 -37.77 2.48
CA GLN A 165 15.05 -38.62 2.20
C GLN A 165 14.06 -38.43 3.36
N TYR A 166 13.14 -37.48 3.24
CA TYR A 166 12.03 -37.30 4.15
C TYR A 166 10.73 -37.57 3.39
N GLU A 167 9.79 -38.19 4.09
CA GLU A 167 8.36 -38.37 3.82
C GLU A 167 7.80 -37.43 2.73
N PRO A 168 6.90 -37.89 1.85
CA PRO A 168 6.30 -37.02 0.83
C PRO A 168 5.74 -35.78 1.51
N ASN A 169 6.40 -34.63 1.34
CA ASN A 169 6.05 -33.40 2.04
C ASN A 169 4.58 -33.08 1.78
N ILE A 170 3.72 -33.34 2.78
CA ILE A 170 2.27 -33.09 2.77
C ILE A 170 2.01 -31.58 2.96
N GLU A 171 3.00 -30.75 2.65
CA GLU A 171 3.05 -29.35 2.95
C GLU A 171 3.68 -28.62 1.77
N PHE A 172 3.07 -27.50 1.39
CA PHE A 172 3.67 -26.57 0.45
C PHE A 172 3.57 -25.15 0.99
N VAL A 173 4.46 -24.31 0.50
CA VAL A 173 4.57 -22.90 0.86
C VAL A 173 4.02 -22.10 -0.32
N VAL A 174 3.15 -21.14 -0.01
CA VAL A 174 2.66 -20.15 -0.95
C VAL A 174 3.29 -18.82 -0.59
N SER A 175 4.05 -18.26 -1.53
CA SER A 175 4.63 -16.92 -1.44
C SER A 175 3.92 -16.00 -2.42
N VAL A 176 3.18 -15.01 -1.92
CA VAL A 176 2.55 -13.98 -2.75
C VAL A 176 3.39 -12.71 -2.68
N ARG A 177 3.88 -12.26 -3.83
CA ARG A 177 4.67 -11.05 -3.97
C ARG A 177 3.87 -10.02 -4.76
N VAL A 178 3.68 -8.86 -4.17
CA VAL A 178 3.05 -7.72 -4.83
C VAL A 178 4.07 -6.62 -4.95
N TYR A 179 4.32 -6.21 -6.18
CA TYR A 179 5.25 -5.15 -6.51
C TYR A 179 4.48 -3.89 -6.89
N TRP A 180 5.00 -2.73 -6.52
CA TRP A 180 4.46 -1.48 -7.02
C TRP A 180 5.47 -0.37 -7.25
N CYS A 181 5.20 0.43 -8.28
CA CYS A 181 6.02 1.60 -8.60
C CYS A 181 5.73 2.75 -7.63
N ARG A 182 6.80 3.41 -7.14
CA ARG A 182 6.69 4.66 -6.37
C ARG A 182 6.06 5.78 -7.20
N GLN A 183 6.32 5.78 -8.50
CA GLN A 183 5.80 6.75 -9.45
C GLN A 183 5.39 6.06 -10.76
N GLY A 184 4.36 6.58 -11.43
CA GLY A 184 3.83 5.96 -12.65
C GLY A 184 3.11 4.64 -12.44
N ASN A 185 3.06 3.84 -13.52
CA ASN A 185 2.42 2.52 -13.61
C ASN A 185 3.48 1.44 -13.86
N GLN A 186 3.14 0.17 -13.65
CA GLN A 186 4.01 -0.94 -14.04
C GLN A 186 4.03 -1.12 -15.57
N PRO A 187 5.15 -1.59 -16.15
CA PRO A 187 6.44 -1.90 -15.51
C PRO A 187 7.29 -0.64 -15.23
N CYS A 188 8.09 -0.67 -14.15
CA CYS A 188 9.06 0.38 -13.81
C CYS A 188 10.43 -0.22 -13.45
N PRO A 189 11.52 0.59 -13.44
CA PRO A 189 12.83 0.11 -13.03
C PRO A 189 12.84 -0.43 -11.60
N ALA A 190 13.64 -1.46 -11.33
CA ALA A 190 13.75 -2.08 -10.01
C ALA A 190 14.15 -1.10 -8.89
N SER A 191 14.82 0.02 -9.21
CA SER A 191 15.17 1.07 -8.25
C SER A 191 13.96 1.87 -7.73
N ASP A 192 12.88 1.93 -8.51
CA ASP A 192 11.65 2.68 -8.20
C ASP A 192 10.51 1.78 -7.74
N GLU A 193 10.80 0.50 -7.54
CA GLU A 193 9.85 -0.52 -7.16
C GLU A 193 9.93 -0.79 -5.65
N ASN A 194 8.76 -0.92 -5.03
CA ASN A 194 8.63 -1.52 -3.72
C ASN A 194 8.01 -2.90 -3.86
N VAL A 195 8.28 -3.78 -2.90
CA VAL A 195 7.73 -5.12 -2.85
C VAL A 195 7.18 -5.40 -1.46
N LEU A 196 6.05 -6.11 -1.43
CA LEU A 196 5.49 -6.71 -0.24
C LEU A 196 5.36 -8.21 -0.52
N TYR A 197 5.84 -9.03 0.41
CA TYR A 197 5.75 -10.48 0.32
C TYR A 197 4.96 -10.99 1.52
N VAL A 198 4.06 -11.94 1.25
CA VAL A 198 3.29 -12.68 2.25
C VAL A 198 3.53 -14.16 1.99
N GLU A 199 3.76 -14.92 3.05
CA GLU A 199 3.98 -16.35 2.95
C GLU A 199 3.00 -17.09 3.85
N GLU A 200 2.45 -18.18 3.34
CA GLU A 200 1.66 -19.12 4.14
C GLU A 200 1.99 -20.56 3.78
N LYS A 201 2.02 -21.40 4.82
CA LYS A 201 2.20 -22.85 4.66
C LYS A 201 0.83 -23.52 4.64
N PHE A 202 0.58 -24.29 3.59
CA PHE A 202 -0.62 -25.10 3.44
C PHE A 202 -0.31 -26.56 3.74
N ARG A 203 -1.28 -27.23 4.35
CA ARG A 203 -1.28 -28.65 4.66
C ARG A 203 -2.64 -29.24 4.33
N ASN A 204 -2.70 -30.55 4.27
CA ASN A 204 -3.97 -31.25 4.25
C ASN A 204 -4.76 -30.97 5.55
N TRP A 205 -6.09 -30.90 5.46
CA TRP A 205 -6.97 -30.55 6.59
C TRP A 205 -6.93 -31.58 7.72
N LEU A 206 -6.94 -32.86 7.35
CA LEU A 206 -6.94 -34.00 8.27
C LEU A 206 -5.91 -35.02 7.76
N GLY A 207 -4.63 -34.64 7.76
CA GLY A 207 -3.53 -35.53 7.33
C GLY A 207 -3.77 -36.97 7.80
N SER A 208 -3.63 -37.90 6.86
CA SER A 208 -3.84 -39.33 7.09
C SER A 208 -2.69 -39.98 7.86
#